data_AF-A0A377LVV6-F1
#
_entry.id   AF-A0A377LVV6-F1
#
_cell.length_a   1.000
_cell.length_b   1.000
_cell.length_c   1.000
_cell.angle_alpha   90.00
_cell.angle_beta   90.00
_cell.angle_gamma   90.00
#
_symmetry.space_group_name_H-M   'P 1'
#
loop_
_entity.id
_entity.type
_entity.pdbx_description
1 polymer ?
#
loop_
_entity_poly.entity_id
_entity_poly.type
_entity_poly.pdbx_seq_one_letter_code
_entity_poly.pdbx_strand_id
1 'polypeptide(L)'
;MIDSALNAQGVKATIVQEIGHPATLFPMVEAGIGISVLPALALPLPQGSRLAVRRLTPVVDRKLMLVRRKNRSLSGAAQAIWEVVRIQAQRLTEARIRDPLFNAADD
;
A
#
# COMPACT_ATOMS: atom_id res chain seq x y z
N MET A 1 -8.36 -7.48 6.26
CA MET A 1 -8.71 -6.11 5.82
C MET A 1 -9.20 -6.09 4.38
N ILE A 2 -8.50 -6.75 3.45
CA ILE A 2 -8.98 -6.87 2.05
C ILE A 2 -10.26 -7.72 1.99
N ASP A 3 -10.28 -8.88 2.65
CA ASP A 3 -11.47 -9.75 2.65
C ASP A 3 -12.70 -9.07 3.24
N SER A 4 -12.52 -8.33 4.34
CA SER A 4 -13.58 -7.55 4.96
C SER A 4 -14.09 -6.44 4.04
N ALA A 5 -13.20 -5.80 3.26
CA ALA A 5 -13.60 -4.79 2.28
C ALA A 5 -14.39 -5.40 1.14
N LEU A 6 -13.92 -6.52 0.58
CA LEU A 6 -14.63 -7.25 -0.48
C LEU A 6 -16.01 -7.70 0.00
N ASN A 7 -16.10 -8.27 1.20
CA ASN A 7 -17.37 -8.69 1.80
C ASN A 7 -18.33 -7.51 2.02
N ALA A 8 -17.84 -6.37 2.52
CA ALA A 8 -18.66 -5.18 2.70
C ALA A 8 -19.19 -4.61 1.38
N GLN A 9 -18.48 -4.83 0.27
CA GLN A 9 -18.92 -4.46 -1.09
C GLN A 9 -19.73 -5.58 -1.78
N GLY A 10 -20.04 -6.68 -1.09
CA GLY A 10 -20.74 -7.83 -1.68
C GLY A 10 -19.94 -8.58 -2.75
N VAL A 11 -18.62 -8.38 -2.81
CA VAL A 11 -17.73 -9.03 -3.79
C VAL A 11 -17.28 -10.38 -3.26
N LYS A 12 -17.66 -11.44 -3.96
CA LYS A 12 -17.15 -12.80 -3.69
C LYS A 12 -15.94 -13.09 -4.57
N ALA A 13 -14.74 -12.96 -4.00
CA ALA A 13 -13.51 -13.27 -4.71
C ALA A 13 -13.30 -14.79 -4.83
N THR A 14 -12.86 -15.24 -6.01
CA THR A 14 -12.34 -16.59 -6.22
C THR A 14 -10.84 -16.56 -5.93
N ILE A 15 -10.43 -17.18 -4.83
CA ILE A 15 -9.02 -17.23 -4.44
C ILE A 15 -8.33 -18.33 -5.26
N VAL A 16 -7.52 -17.93 -6.24
CA VAL A 16 -6.73 -18.83 -7.08
C VAL A 16 -5.45 -19.29 -6.36
N GLN A 17 -4.85 -18.39 -5.57
CA GLN A 17 -3.64 -18.66 -4.80
C GLN A 17 -3.59 -17.76 -3.57
N GLU A 18 -3.21 -18.33 -2.43
CA GLU A 18 -2.85 -17.57 -1.23
C GLU A 18 -1.33 -17.41 -1.15
N ILE A 19 -0.87 -16.18 -0.86
CA ILE A 19 0.56 -15.86 -0.79
C ILE A 19 0.92 -15.21 0.55
N GLY A 20 2.13 -15.50 1.04
CA GLY A 20 2.62 -14.97 2.32
C GLY A 20 3.29 -13.59 2.24
N HIS A 21 3.75 -13.15 1.07
CA HIS A 21 4.49 -11.89 0.94
C HIS A 21 4.21 -11.17 -0.40
N PRO A 22 3.93 -9.85 -0.40
CA PRO A 22 3.57 -9.13 -1.63
C PRO A 22 4.62 -9.17 -2.75
N ALA A 23 5.91 -9.34 -2.45
CA ALA A 23 6.94 -9.37 -3.49
C ALA A 23 6.79 -10.57 -4.44
N THR A 24 6.20 -11.68 -4.01
CA THR A 24 5.94 -12.84 -4.88
C THR A 24 4.76 -12.62 -5.81
N LEU A 25 3.95 -11.59 -5.56
CA LEU A 25 2.72 -11.32 -6.30
C LEU A 25 3.00 -10.90 -7.75
N PHE A 26 3.92 -9.96 -7.94
CA PHE A 26 4.17 -9.36 -9.25
C PHE A 26 4.51 -10.41 -10.33
N PRO A 27 5.51 -11.30 -10.13
CA PRO A 27 5.82 -12.30 -11.14
C PRO A 27 4.65 -13.27 -11.41
N MET A 28 3.80 -13.55 -10.40
CA MET A 28 2.64 -14.41 -10.59
C MET A 28 1.57 -13.76 -11.48
N VAL A 29 1.23 -12.50 -11.21
CA VAL A 29 0.28 -11.75 -12.03
C VAL A 29 0.84 -11.55 -13.44
N GLU A 30 2.14 -11.29 -13.57
CA GLU A 30 2.80 -11.18 -14.89
C GLU A 30 2.76 -12.48 -15.68
N ALA A 31 2.84 -13.63 -15.00
CA ALA A 31 2.66 -14.95 -15.59
C ALA A 31 1.19 -15.29 -15.91
N GLY A 32 0.24 -14.38 -15.65
CA GLY A 32 -1.18 -14.57 -15.94
C GLY A 32 -1.96 -15.27 -14.82
N ILE A 33 -1.39 -15.39 -13.62
CA ILE A 33 -2.07 -15.99 -12.47
C ILE A 33 -2.95 -14.93 -11.78
N GLY A 34 -4.12 -14.69 -12.39
CA GLY A 34 -5.16 -13.82 -11.85
C GLY A 34 -4.76 -12.35 -11.74
N ILE A 35 -5.38 -11.65 -10.78
CA ILE A 35 -5.10 -10.26 -10.41
C ILE A 35 -4.96 -10.16 -8.89
N SER A 36 -4.49 -9.03 -8.38
CA SER A 36 -4.47 -8.83 -6.94
C SER A 36 -4.60 -7.39 -6.50
N VAL A 37 -4.84 -7.23 -5.20
CA VAL A 37 -4.96 -5.96 -4.50
C VAL A 37 -3.70 -5.78 -3.64
N LEU A 38 -2.98 -4.68 -3.87
CA LEU A 38 -1.81 -4.30 -3.07
C LEU A 38 -2.04 -2.96 -2.38
N PRO A 39 -1.41 -2.71 -1.22
CA PRO A 39 -1.38 -1.37 -0.64
C PRO A 39 -0.62 -0.43 -1.57
N ALA A 40 -1.08 0.83 -1.66
CA ALA A 40 -0.42 1.93 -2.37
C ALA A 40 1.09 2.11 -2.09
N LEU A 41 1.57 1.60 -0.95
CA LEU A 41 2.99 1.65 -0.55
C LEU A 41 3.87 0.65 -1.29
N ALA A 42 3.30 -0.39 -1.91
CA ALA A 42 4.06 -1.34 -2.72
C ALA A 42 4.31 -0.85 -4.16
N LEU A 43 4.03 0.44 -4.43
CA LEU A 43 4.29 1.10 -5.70
C LEU A 43 5.54 2.01 -5.60
N PRO A 44 6.25 2.24 -6.72
CA PRO A 44 5.95 1.81 -8.09
C PRO A 44 6.18 0.31 -8.30
N LEU A 45 5.64 -0.20 -9.42
CA LEU A 45 5.94 -1.58 -9.84
C LEU A 45 7.44 -1.78 -10.08
N PRO A 46 7.94 -3.03 -10.01
CA PRO A 46 9.31 -3.34 -10.38
C PRO A 46 9.66 -2.82 -11.78
N GLN A 47 10.91 -2.41 -11.98
CA GLN A 47 11.37 -1.89 -13.27
C GLN A 47 11.18 -2.94 -14.37
N GLY A 48 10.65 -2.50 -15.51
CA GLY A 48 10.35 -3.39 -16.64
C GLY A 48 9.06 -4.19 -16.50
N SER A 49 8.31 -4.00 -15.41
CA SER A 49 7.02 -4.67 -15.23
C SER A 49 6.03 -4.28 -16.32
N ARG A 50 5.28 -5.27 -16.81
CA ARG A 50 4.21 -5.08 -17.82
C ARG A 50 2.83 -4.95 -17.17
N LEU A 51 2.77 -4.95 -15.84
CA LEU A 51 1.51 -4.89 -15.12
C LEU A 51 0.89 -3.51 -15.21
N ALA A 52 -0.44 -3.49 -15.32
CA ALA A 52 -1.22 -2.28 -15.16
C ALA A 52 -1.71 -2.17 -13.71
N VAL A 53 -1.64 -0.96 -13.14
CA VAL A 53 -2.24 -0.66 -11.84
C VAL A 53 -3.56 0.07 -12.07
N ARG A 54 -4.58 -0.30 -11.28
CA ARG A 54 -5.89 0.35 -11.27
C ARG A 54 -6.26 0.72 -9.84
N ARG A 55 -6.78 1.94 -9.67
CA ARG A 55 -7.37 2.38 -8.41
C ARG A 55 -8.66 1.61 -8.17
N LEU A 56 -8.93 1.25 -6.93
CA LEU A 56 -10.20 0.66 -6.51
C LEU A 56 -11.11 1.76 -5.96
N THR A 57 -12.40 1.71 -6.32
CA THR A 57 -13.46 2.55 -5.77
C THR A 57 -14.57 1.65 -5.20
N PRO A 58 -15.05 1.88 -3.95
CA PRO A 58 -14.55 2.86 -3.00
C PRO A 58 -13.13 2.52 -2.49
N VAL A 59 -12.39 3.55 -2.06
CA VAL A 59 -11.07 3.39 -1.45
C VAL A 59 -11.21 2.89 -0.02
N VAL A 60 -10.32 1.99 0.38
CA VAL A 60 -10.18 1.57 1.79
C VAL A 60 -8.85 2.05 2.33
N ASP A 61 -8.91 3.01 3.24
CA ASP A 61 -7.72 3.61 3.83
C ASP A 61 -7.25 2.88 5.09
N ARG A 62 -5.92 2.82 5.24
CA ARG A 62 -5.26 2.40 6.48
C ARG A 62 -4.28 3.48 6.93
N LYS A 63 -4.22 3.71 8.24
CA LYS A 63 -3.24 4.64 8.82
C LYS A 63 -1.94 3.91 9.14
N LEU A 64 -0.81 4.43 8.65
CA LEU A 64 0.53 4.02 9.07
C LEU A 64 1.02 4.98 10.16
N MET A 65 1.55 4.44 11.24
CA MET A 65 1.89 5.21 12.44
C MET A 65 3.32 4.92 12.87
N LEU A 66 4.03 5.97 13.29
CA LEU A 66 5.24 5.84 14.09
C LEU A 66 4.86 5.64 15.55
N VAL A 67 5.45 4.63 16.19
CA VAL A 67 5.11 4.24 17.57
C VAL A 67 6.35 4.21 18.46
N ARG A 68 6.22 4.72 19.68
CA ARG A 68 7.23 4.62 20.73
C ARG A 68 6.58 4.28 22.06
N ARG A 69 7.33 3.66 22.98
CA ARG A 69 6.83 3.36 24.32
C ARG A 69 6.52 4.65 25.08
N LYS A 70 5.36 4.68 25.73
CA LYS A 70 4.98 5.77 26.64
C LYS A 70 6.04 5.89 27.76
N ASN A 71 6.34 7.11 28.18
CA ASN A 71 7.32 7.42 29.24
C ASN A 71 8.75 6.92 28.99
N ARG A 72 9.11 6.61 27.74
CA ARG A 72 10.49 6.32 27.35
C ARG A 72 10.92 7.28 26.24
N SER A 73 12.02 7.98 26.45
CA SER A 73 12.67 8.78 25.42
C SER A 73 13.32 7.87 24.37
N LEU A 74 13.43 8.38 23.15
CA LEU A 74 14.24 7.75 22.12
C LEU A 74 15.72 8.01 22.42
N SER A 75 16.59 7.05 22.11
CA SER A 75 18.02 7.32 22.05
C SER A 75 18.32 8.31 20.93
N GLY A 76 19.51 8.94 20.94
CA GLY A 76 19.89 9.87 19.87
C GLY A 76 19.75 9.28 18.47
N ALA A 77 20.23 8.04 18.25
CA ALA A 77 20.09 7.35 16.97
C ALA A 77 18.63 7.03 16.61
N ALA A 78 17.81 6.62 17.59
CA ALA A 78 16.39 6.33 17.35
C ALA A 78 15.60 7.61 17.05
N GLN A 79 15.95 8.74 17.68
CA GLN A 79 15.36 10.06 17.38
C GLN A 79 15.73 10.51 15.96
N ALA A 80 16.97 10.28 15.53
CA ALA A 80 17.39 10.60 14.16
C ALA A 80 16.58 9.80 13.13
N ILE A 81 16.42 8.49 13.32
CA ILE A 81 15.59 7.65 12.43
C ILE A 81 14.12 8.07 12.48
N TRP A 82 13.59 8.36 13.67
CA TRP A 82 12.22 8.83 13.84
C TRP A 82 11.94 10.06 12.96
N GLU A 83 12.83 11.05 12.99
CA GLU A 83 12.67 12.26 12.20
C GLU A 83 12.80 11.99 10.69
N VAL A 84 13.75 11.14 10.27
CA VAL A 84 13.87 10.74 8.87
C VAL A 84 12.57 10.09 8.39
N VAL A 85 12.03 9.11 9.12
CA VAL A 85 10.80 8.43 8.69
C VAL A 85 9.62 9.41 8.68
N ARG A 86 9.53 10.32 9.64
CA ARG A 86 8.50 11.37 9.67
C ARG A 86 8.54 12.23 8.41
N ILE A 87 9.73 12.73 8.05
CA ILE A 87 9.94 13.57 6.86
C ILE A 87 9.62 12.77 5.59
N GLN A 88 10.09 11.53 5.46
CA GLN A 88 9.80 10.70 4.28
C GLN A 88 8.31 10.38 4.17
N ALA A 89 7.63 10.11 5.29
CA ALA A 89 6.19 9.88 5.29
C ALA A 89 5.41 11.11 4.80
N GLN A 90 5.82 12.32 5.22
CA GLN A 90 5.22 13.56 4.73
C GLN A 90 5.44 13.74 3.22
N ARG A 91 6.69 13.59 2.75
CA ARG A 91 7.02 13.69 1.32
C ARG A 91 6.25 12.69 0.47
N LEU A 92 6.09 11.46 0.96
CA LEU A 92 5.31 10.43 0.28
C LEU A 92 3.83 10.83 0.16
N THR A 93 3.23 11.36 1.22
CA THR A 93 1.84 11.86 1.20
C THR A 93 1.70 13.00 0.19
N GLU A 94 2.60 13.97 0.21
CA GLU A 94 2.60 15.11 -0.73
C GLU A 94 2.77 14.67 -2.19
N ALA A 95 3.65 13.70 -2.45
CA ALA A 95 3.82 13.13 -3.79
C ALA A 95 2.53 12.45 -4.27
N ARG A 96 1.86 11.70 -3.37
CA ARG A 96 0.60 11.04 -3.68
C ARG A 96 -0.52 12.01 -3.99
N ILE A 97 -0.64 13.14 -3.29
CA ILE A 97 -1.69 14.16 -3.52
C ILE A 97 -1.69 14.73 -4.96
N ARG A 98 -0.56 14.61 -5.67
CA ARG A 98 -0.46 15.11 -7.06
C ARG A 98 -0.61 14.02 -8.12
N ASP A 99 -0.71 12.76 -7.71
CA ASP A 99 -0.75 11.62 -8.64
C ASP A 99 -2.20 11.13 -8.81
N PRO A 100 -2.73 11.10 -10.05
CA PRO A 100 -4.10 10.66 -10.34
C PRO A 100 -4.42 9.23 -9.87
N LEU A 101 -3.42 8.36 -9.75
CA LEU A 101 -3.61 7.03 -9.19
C LEU A 101 -4.09 7.09 -7.73
N PHE A 102 -3.64 8.12 -6.99
CA PHE A 102 -3.93 8.30 -5.58
C PHE A 102 -4.98 9.38 -5.29
N ASN A 103 -5.33 10.24 -6.24
CA ASN A 103 -6.46 11.18 -6.14
C ASN A 103 -7.24 11.15 -7.44
N ALA A 104 -8.43 10.58 -7.40
CA ALA A 104 -9.41 10.81 -8.46
C ALA A 104 -10.04 12.19 -8.22
N ALA A 105 -10.18 12.98 -9.28
CA ALA A 105 -11.20 14.02 -9.33
C ALA A 105 -12.57 13.32 -9.25
N ASP A 106 -13.52 13.95 -8.55
CA ASP A 106 -14.89 13.45 -8.44
C ASP A 106 -15.49 13.26 -9.86
N ASP A 107 -15.82 12.01 -10.21
CA ASP A 107 -16.78 11.66 -11.26
C ASP A 107 -18.11 11.28 -10.59
#